data_AF-K2BGJ4-F1
#
_entry.id   AF-K2BGJ4-F1
#
_cell.length_a   1.000
_cell.length_b   1.000
_cell.length_c   1.000
_cell.angle_alpha   90.00
_cell.angle_beta   90.00
_cell.angle_gamma   90.00
#
_symmetry.space_group_name_H-M   'P 1'
#
loop_
_entity.id
_entity.type
_entity.pdbx_description
1 polymer ?
#
loop_
_entity_poly.entity_id
_entity_poly.type
_entity_poly.pdbx_seq_one_letter_code
_entity_poly.pdbx_strand_id
1 'polypeptide(L)'
;MILLFEQLLNGLQYGVTLFLLAAGLTLIFGIMGVINLAHGALYMVGAFAASWVAIQTGSFWGGLLAGLVCQRRRKTLPLGRS
;
A
#
# COMPACT_ATOMS: atom_id res chain seq x y z
N MET A 1 26.02 20.44 -38.22
CA MET A 1 25.00 19.38 -38.08
C MET A 1 25.23 18.49 -36.86
N ILE A 2 26.48 18.18 -36.48
CA ILE A 2 26.79 17.39 -35.28
C ILE A 2 26.37 18.08 -33.97
N LEU A 3 26.55 19.40 -33.86
CA LEU A 3 26.24 20.19 -32.65
C LEU A 3 24.78 20.09 -32.20
N LEU A 4 23.83 20.09 -33.14
CA LEU A 4 22.41 19.92 -32.83
C LEU A 4 22.12 18.52 -32.26
N PHE A 5 22.80 17.50 -32.77
CA PHE A 5 22.67 16.13 -32.30
C PHE A 5 23.24 15.97 -30.90
N GLU A 6 24.42 16.53 -30.63
CA GLU A 6 25.03 16.60 -29.30
C GLU A 6 24.12 17.30 -28.29
N GLN A 7 23.48 18.41 -28.67
CA GLN A 7 22.63 19.20 -27.78
C GLN A 7 21.30 18.48 -27.46
N LEU A 8 20.76 17.71 -28.42
CA LEU A 8 19.63 16.82 -28.19
C LEU A 8 19.99 15.68 -27.24
N LEU A 9 21.15 15.04 -27.42
CA LEU A 9 21.62 13.97 -26.53
C LEU A 9 21.85 14.49 -25.10
N ASN A 10 22.46 15.66 -24.95
CA ASN A 10 22.64 16.31 -23.64
C ASN A 10 21.29 16.64 -23.00
N GLY A 11 20.36 17.25 -23.75
CA GLY A 11 19.01 17.53 -23.25
C GLY A 11 18.24 16.28 -22.85
N LEU A 12 18.36 15.20 -23.62
CA LEU A 12 17.75 13.90 -23.31
C LEU A 12 18.36 13.26 -22.06
N GLN A 13 19.69 13.34 -21.90
CA GLN A 13 20.37 12.84 -20.70
C GLN A 13 19.88 13.55 -19.43
N TYR A 14 19.80 14.88 -19.46
CA TYR A 14 19.26 15.64 -18.33
C TYR A 14 17.77 15.35 -18.12
N GLY A 15 16.99 15.26 -19.20
CA GLY A 15 15.56 14.96 -19.14
C GLY A 15 15.25 13.60 -18.51
N VAL A 16 15.97 12.54 -18.91
CA VAL A 16 15.82 11.19 -18.34
C VAL A 16 16.23 11.18 -16.87
N THR A 17 17.31 11.88 -16.51
CA THR A 17 17.76 11.97 -15.11
C THR A 17 16.68 12.60 -14.21
N LEU A 18 16.11 13.73 -14.64
CA LEU A 18 15.04 14.40 -13.90
C LEU A 18 13.73 13.59 -13.91
N PHE A 19 13.41 12.93 -15.02
CA PHE A 19 12.25 12.05 -15.13
C PHE A 19 12.33 10.87 -14.17
N LEU A 20 13.47 10.17 -14.11
CA LEU A 20 13.66 9.04 -13.19
C LEU A 20 13.60 9.49 -11.73
N LEU A 21 14.15 10.66 -11.41
CA LEU A 21 14.08 11.23 -10.07
C LEU A 21 12.63 11.52 -9.66
N ALA A 22 11.86 12.16 -10.54
CA ALA A 22 10.44 12.43 -10.31
C ALA A 22 9.61 11.14 -10.22
N ALA A 23 9.81 10.21 -11.16
CA ALA A 23 9.11 8.92 -11.19
C ALA A 23 9.40 8.08 -9.94
N GLY A 24 10.63 8.09 -9.44
CA GLY A 24 11.00 7.43 -8.19
C GLY A 24 10.23 8.00 -6.99
N LEU A 25 10.13 9.33 -6.89
CA LEU A 25 9.37 9.99 -5.83
C LEU A 25 7.87 9.67 -5.90
N THR A 26 7.29 9.71 -7.10
CA THR A 26 5.89 9.31 -7.32
C THR A 26 5.65 7.84 -6.98
N LEU A 27 6.59 6.95 -7.32
CA LEU A 27 6.48 5.52 -7.03
C LEU A 27 6.52 5.26 -5.51
N ILE A 28 7.43 5.90 -4.78
CA ILE A 28 7.53 5.77 -3.32
C ILE A 28 6.22 6.20 -2.65
N PHE A 29 5.70 7.38 -2.98
CA PHE A 29 4.44 7.87 -2.40
C PHE A 29 3.22 7.08 -2.89
N GLY A 30 3.21 6.66 -4.16
CA GLY A 30 2.14 5.86 -4.73
C GLY A 30 2.00 4.50 -4.02
N ILE A 31 3.12 3.82 -3.79
CA ILE A 31 3.12 2.54 -3.08
C ILE A 31 2.70 2.71 -1.61
N MET A 32 3.07 3.81 -0.93
CA MET A 32 2.57 4.08 0.43
C MET A 32 1.03 4.13 0.48
N GLY A 33 0.39 4.74 -0.52
CA GLY A 33 -1.08 4.76 -0.63
C GLY A 33 -1.68 3.35 -0.81
N VAL A 34 -1.08 2.53 -1.67
CA VAL A 34 -1.52 1.14 -1.92
C VAL A 34 -1.34 0.27 -0.67
N ILE A 35 -0.23 0.43 0.06
CA ILE A 35 0.01 -0.30 1.32
C ILE A 35 -1.03 0.08 2.38
N ASN A 36 -1.33 1.38 2.51
CA ASN A 36 -2.35 1.85 3.45
C ASN A 36 -3.75 1.29 3.13
N LEU A 37 -4.14 1.27 1.85
CA LEU A 37 -5.42 0.69 1.42
C LEU A 37 -5.47 -0.82 1.65
N ALA A 38 -4.39 -1.55 1.35
CA ALA A 38 -4.32 -2.98 1.60
C ALA A 38 -4.48 -3.30 3.10
N HIS A 39 -3.91 -2.47 3.97
CA HIS A 39 -4.07 -2.60 5.41
C HIS A 39 -5.51 -2.29 5.86
N GLY A 40 -6.11 -1.22 5.34
CA GLY A 40 -7.49 -0.85 5.61
C GLY A 40 -8.49 -1.94 5.16
N ALA A 41 -8.29 -2.53 3.97
CA ALA A 41 -9.12 -3.61 3.47
C ALA A 41 -9.05 -4.87 4.38
N LEU A 42 -7.86 -5.25 4.85
CA LEU A 42 -7.70 -6.37 5.78
C LEU A 42 -8.37 -6.09 7.14
N TYR A 43 -8.25 -4.86 7.64
CA TYR A 43 -8.93 -4.45 8.87
C TYR A 43 -10.46 -4.57 8.72
N MET A 44 -11.01 -4.07 7.61
CA MET A 44 -12.46 -4.11 7.34
C MET A 44 -12.99 -5.54 7.24
N VAL A 45 -12.25 -6.46 6.61
CA VAL A 45 -12.65 -7.88 6.55
C VAL A 45 -12.70 -8.51 7.94
N GLY A 46 -11.70 -8.25 8.79
CA GLY A 46 -11.71 -8.76 10.17
C GLY A 46 -12.84 -8.16 11.02
N ALA A 47 -13.13 -6.87 10.85
CA ALA A 47 -14.24 -6.19 11.52
C ALA A 47 -15.61 -6.71 11.06
N PHE A 48 -15.77 -6.97 9.76
CA PHE A 48 -17.00 -7.55 9.20
C PHE A 48 -17.22 -8.99 9.71
N ALA A 49 -16.18 -9.81 9.76
CA ALA A 49 -16.28 -11.16 10.35
C ALA A 49 -16.70 -11.10 11.83
N ALA A 50 -16.16 -10.15 12.59
CA ALA A 50 -16.52 -9.95 13.99
C ALA A 50 -17.98 -9.51 14.16
N SER A 51 -18.42 -8.51 13.38
CA SER A 51 -19.79 -8.00 13.46
C SER A 51 -20.82 -9.03 13.00
N TRP A 52 -20.51 -9.78 11.94
CA TRP A 52 -21.38 -10.84 11.44
C TRP A 52 -21.64 -11.92 12.49
N VAL A 53 -20.58 -12.39 13.16
CA VAL A 53 -20.71 -13.40 14.21
C VAL A 53 -21.38 -12.82 15.47
N ALA A 54 -21.10 -11.57 15.82
CA ALA A 54 -21.76 -10.90 16.93
C ALA A 54 -23.28 -10.76 16.71
N ILE A 55 -23.72 -10.41 15.49
CA ILE A 55 -25.14 -10.30 15.14
C ILE A 55 -25.83 -11.66 15.22
N GLN A 56 -25.21 -12.71 14.65
CA GLN A 56 -25.83 -14.03 14.60
C GLN A 56 -25.84 -14.76 15.96
N THR A 57 -24.83 -14.52 16.79
CA THR A 57 -24.69 -15.20 18.09
C THR A 57 -25.27 -14.37 19.24
N GLY A 58 -25.51 -13.08 19.04
CA GLY A 58 -25.84 -12.12 20.11
C GLY A 58 -24.71 -11.93 21.15
N SER A 59 -23.56 -12.56 20.93
CA SER A 59 -22.43 -12.61 21.88
C SER A 59 -21.27 -11.77 21.38
N PHE A 60 -20.96 -10.72 22.13
CA PHE A 60 -19.79 -9.87 21.89
C PHE A 60 -18.49 -10.68 21.86
N TRP A 61 -18.33 -11.63 22.80
CA TRP A 61 -17.13 -12.46 22.90
C TRP A 61 -16.98 -13.42 21.72
N GLY A 62 -18.09 -13.95 21.18
CA GLY A 62 -18.07 -14.77 19.97
C GLY A 62 -17.61 -13.99 18.74
N GLY A 63 -18.12 -12.77 18.56
CA GLY A 63 -17.67 -11.86 17.51
C GLY A 63 -16.21 -11.47 17.65
N LEU A 64 -15.76 -11.16 18.87
CA LEU A 64 -14.36 -10.82 19.14
C LEU A 64 -13.41 -11.97 18.78
N LEU A 65 -13.75 -13.20 19.18
CA LEU A 65 -12.95 -14.38 18.84
C LEU A 65 -12.95 -14.66 17.34
N ALA A 66 -14.09 -14.51 16.65
CA ALA A 66 -14.16 -14.69 15.21
C ALA A 66 -13.31 -13.66 14.44
N GLY A 67 -13.38 -12.37 14.82
CA GLY A 67 -12.54 -11.32 14.26
C GLY A 67 -11.05 -11.58 14.50
N LEU A 68 -10.69 -11.97 15.73
CA LEU A 68 -9.31 -12.31 16.10
C LEU A 68 -8.82 -13.52 15.30
N VAL A 69 -9.59 -14.60 15.18
CA VAL A 69 -9.21 -15.78 14.39
C VAL A 69 -9.00 -15.42 12.91
N CYS A 70 -9.87 -14.57 12.36
CA CYS A 70 -9.76 -14.10 10.97
C CYS A 70 -8.48 -13.27 10.74
N GLN A 71 -8.09 -12.40 11.69
CA GLN A 71 -6.89 -11.57 11.61
C GLN A 71 -5.58 -12.31 12.00
N ARG A 72 -5.66 -13.40 12.77
CA ARG A 72 -4.49 -14.08 13.38
C ARG A 72 -3.58 -14.82 12.38
N ARG A 73 -4.00 -14.97 11.12
CA ARG A 73 -3.27 -15.74 10.10
C ARG A 73 -2.20 -14.96 9.31
N ARG A 74 -1.91 -13.69 9.60
CA ARG A 74 -0.80 -12.96 8.93
C ARG A 74 0.00 -12.06 9.87
N LYS A 75 0.93 -12.66 10.63
CA LYS A 75 2.14 -11.96 11.13
C LYS A 75 3.16 -11.78 9.99
N THR A 76 2.81 -11.10 8.90
CA THR A 76 3.79 -10.80 7.84
C THR A 76 3.37 -9.56 7.06
N LEU A 77 3.57 -8.39 7.63
CA LEU A 77 4.17 -7.32 6.87
C LEU A 77 4.82 -6.37 7.89
N PRO A 78 6.12 -6.09 7.79
CA PRO A 78 6.77 -5.12 8.64
C PRO A 78 6.14 -3.77 8.31
N LEU A 79 5.14 -3.38 9.10
CA LEU A 79 4.64 -2.01 9.14
C LEU A 79 5.80 -1.18 9.65
N GLY A 80 6.52 -0.57 8.71
CA GLY A 80 7.42 0.53 8.98
C GLY A 80 6.63 1.55 9.78
N ARG A 81 6.85 1.52 11.10
CA ARG A 81 6.62 2.68 11.95
C ARG A 81 7.72 3.67 11.61
N SER A 82 7.35 4.73 10.92
CA SER A 82 8.02 6.04 10.93
C SER A 82 6.94 7.07 10.66
#